data_AF-A0A0G1R9H3-F1
#
_entry.id   AF-A0A0G1R9H3-F1
#
_cell.length_a   1.000
_cell.length_b   1.000
_cell.length_c   1.000
_cell.angle_alpha   90.00
_cell.angle_beta   90.00
_cell.angle_gamma   90.00
#
_symmetry.space_group_name_H-M   'P 1'
#
loop_
_entity.id
_entity.type
_entity.pdbx_description
1 polymer ?
#
loop_
_entity_poly.entity_id
_entity_poly.type
_entity_poly.pdbx_seq_one_letter_code
_entity_poly.pdbx_strand_id
1 'polypeptide(L)'
;MIYKAISLKQPWANLVASGKKAIETRKWKTNYRGDLVICSSKKPDIHPAGYALCIAELYHIEPMKKNHERHACIKVYPGAYSWFLKNIRPISPIIPVKGQLGIFDLKL
;
A
#
# COMPACT_ATOMS: atom_id res chain seq x y z
N MET A 1 5.86 -6.94 16.98
CA MET A 1 6.51 -5.60 16.87
C MET A 1 5.47 -4.56 16.41
N ILE A 2 5.70 -3.26 16.58
CA ILE A 2 4.80 -2.22 16.05
C ILE A 2 5.33 -1.76 14.68
N TYR A 3 4.48 -1.81 13.67
CA TYR A 3 4.78 -1.37 12.30
C TYR A 3 3.88 -0.22 11.89
N LYS A 4 4.35 0.62 10.96
CA LYS A 4 3.46 1.53 10.23
C LYS A 4 2.66 0.72 9.20
N ALA A 5 1.41 1.12 8.98
CA ALA A 5 0.51 0.46 8.04
C ALA A 5 -0.32 1.45 7.23
N ILE A 6 -0.75 1.04 6.04
CA ILE A 6 -1.78 1.73 5.24
C ILE A 6 -2.83 0.74 4.74
N SER A 7 -4.07 1.21 4.61
CA SER A 7 -5.15 0.44 3.99
C SER A 7 -5.35 0.83 2.52
N LEU A 8 -5.40 -0.17 1.65
CA LEU A 8 -5.68 -0.05 0.23
C LEU A 8 -6.99 -0.75 -0.08
N LYS A 9 -7.83 -0.14 -0.92
CA LYS A 9 -9.00 -0.84 -1.49
C LYS A 9 -8.53 -1.96 -2.40
N GLN A 10 -9.29 -3.04 -2.46
CA GLN A 10 -9.08 -4.04 -3.49
C GLN A 10 -9.48 -3.51 -4.88
N PRO A 11 -8.83 -3.99 -5.97
CA PRO A 11 -7.78 -5.01 -6.02
C PRO A 11 -6.35 -4.48 -5.76
N TRP A 12 -6.19 -3.20 -5.43
CA TRP A 12 -4.87 -2.56 -5.34
C TRP A 12 -3.97 -3.17 -4.26
N ALA A 13 -4.53 -3.58 -3.12
CA ALA A 13 -3.78 -4.26 -2.06
C ALA A 13 -3.15 -5.57 -2.58
N ASN A 14 -3.92 -6.39 -3.31
CA ASN A 14 -3.43 -7.62 -3.92
C ASN A 14 -2.36 -7.36 -4.99
N LEU A 15 -2.51 -6.28 -5.77
CA LEU A 15 -1.50 -5.90 -6.75
C LEU A 15 -0.16 -5.51 -6.10
N VAL A 16 -0.18 -4.87 -4.94
CA VAL A 16 1.05 -4.60 -4.18
C VAL A 16 1.60 -5.89 -3.60
N ALA A 17 0.77 -6.71 -2.96
CA ALA A 17 1.20 -7.97 -2.34
C ALA A 17 1.81 -8.96 -3.34
N SER A 18 1.35 -8.95 -4.60
CA SER A 18 1.90 -9.76 -5.69
C SER A 18 3.14 -9.16 -6.38
N GLY A 19 3.55 -7.95 -6.03
CA GLY A 19 4.65 -7.24 -6.70
C GLY A 19 4.29 -6.61 -8.05
N LYS A 20 3.06 -6.77 -8.53
CA LYS A 20 2.60 -6.17 -9.80
C LYS A 20 2.50 -4.64 -9.72
N LYS A 21 2.16 -4.09 -8.55
CA LYS A 21 2.09 -2.65 -8.27
C LYS A 21 3.21 -2.24 -7.33
N ALA A 22 4.29 -1.72 -7.90
CA ALA A 22 5.44 -1.19 -7.15
C ALA A 22 5.27 0.28 -6.74
N ILE A 23 4.23 0.97 -7.23
CA ILE A 23 3.94 2.35 -6.86
C ILE A 23 2.52 2.46 -6.33
N GLU A 24 2.37 2.84 -5.06
CA GLU A 24 1.09 3.29 -4.51
C GLU A 24 0.82 4.76 -4.87
N THR A 25 -0.44 5.19 -4.95
CA THR A 25 -0.77 6.59 -5.25
C THR A 25 -1.72 7.18 -4.23
N ARG A 26 -1.44 8.40 -3.77
CA ARG A 26 -2.23 9.13 -2.76
C ARG A 26 -2.28 10.62 -3.07
N LYS A 27 -3.36 11.31 -2.69
CA LYS A 27 -3.45 12.78 -2.77
C LYS A 27 -2.69 13.52 -1.64
N TRP A 28 -1.94 12.79 -0.83
CA TRP A 28 -1.17 13.30 0.28
C TRP A 28 0.18 12.58 0.36
N LYS A 29 1.13 13.18 1.08
CA LYS A 29 2.48 12.64 1.28
C LYS A 29 2.80 12.52 2.77
N THR A 30 3.80 11.71 3.08
CA THR A 30 4.37 11.55 4.41
C THR A 30 5.88 11.70 4.36
N ASN A 31 6.49 12.08 5.50
CA ASN A 31 7.93 12.05 5.68
C ASN A 31 8.45 10.65 6.06
N TYR A 32 7.55 9.70 6.38
CA TYR A 32 7.92 8.33 6.73
C TYR A 32 8.60 7.60 5.57
N ARG A 33 9.70 6.89 5.87
CA ARG A 33 10.38 5.93 5.00
C ARG A 33 10.74 4.69 5.80
N GLY A 34 10.62 3.52 5.18
CA GLY A 34 10.83 2.23 5.84
C GLY A 34 9.66 1.28 5.66
N ASP A 35 9.61 0.29 6.54
CA ASP A 35 8.65 -0.82 6.48
C ASP A 35 7.20 -0.38 6.68
N LEU A 36 6.37 -0.71 5.70
CA LEU A 36 4.97 -0.37 5.66
C LEU A 36 4.13 -1.62 5.42
N VAL A 37 3.26 -1.94 6.37
CA VAL A 37 2.29 -3.03 6.21
C VAL A 37 1.19 -2.59 5.26
N ILE A 38 0.94 -3.40 4.25
CA ILE A 38 -0.14 -3.20 3.27
C ILE A 38 -1.35 -4.01 3.72
N CYS A 39 -2.39 -3.30 4.12
CA CYS A 39 -3.66 -3.88 4.53
C CYS A 39 -4.70 -3.76 3.41
N SER A 40 -5.49 -4.81 3.18
CA SER A 40 -6.68 -4.71 2.35
C SER A 40 -7.85 -4.12 3.14
N SER A 41 -8.50 -3.11 2.58
CA SER A 41 -9.77 -2.60 3.12
C SER A 41 -10.86 -3.66 3.03
N LYS A 42 -11.82 -3.64 3.96
CA LYS A 42 -13.00 -4.55 3.95
C LYS A 42 -13.91 -4.35 2.74
N LYS A 43 -13.87 -3.17 2.10
CA LYS A 43 -14.65 -2.86 0.89
C LYS A 43 -13.72 -2.30 -0.20
N PRO A 44 -13.89 -2.73 -1.48
CA PRO A 44 -14.81 -3.77 -1.94
C PRO A 44 -14.43 -5.16 -1.39
N ASP A 45 -15.41 -6.05 -1.27
CA ASP A 45 -15.25 -7.39 -0.70
C ASP A 45 -14.65 -8.35 -1.74
N ILE A 46 -13.35 -8.19 -1.98
CA ILE A 46 -12.55 -9.05 -2.85
C ILE A 46 -11.52 -9.74 -1.96
N HIS A 47 -11.56 -11.07 -1.91
CA HIS A 47 -10.71 -11.83 -1.02
C HIS A 47 -9.20 -11.63 -1.33
N PRO A 48 -8.33 -11.53 -0.31
CA PRO A 48 -8.64 -11.32 1.11
C PRO A 48 -8.95 -9.86 1.44
N ALA A 49 -10.14 -9.56 1.96
CA ALA A 49 -10.56 -8.21 2.37
C ALA A 49 -10.51 -8.05 3.91
N GLY A 50 -9.87 -7.01 4.42
CA GLY A 50 -9.73 -6.79 5.87
C GLY A 50 -8.53 -7.51 6.50
N TYR A 51 -7.43 -7.70 5.75
CA TYR A 51 -6.24 -8.42 6.21
C TYR A 51 -4.96 -7.62 5.98
N ALA A 52 -3.94 -7.85 6.81
CA ALA A 52 -2.55 -7.50 6.51
C ALA A 52 -1.97 -8.53 5.54
N LEU A 53 -1.51 -8.07 4.37
CA LEU A 53 -1.12 -8.96 3.27
C LEU A 53 0.38 -9.10 3.11
N CYS A 54 1.11 -8.00 3.20
CA CYS A 54 2.55 -7.97 3.07
C CYS A 54 3.15 -6.77 3.81
N ILE A 55 4.46 -6.82 4.02
CA ILE A 55 5.28 -5.67 4.38
C ILE A 55 6.00 -5.22 3.10
N ALA A 56 6.01 -3.93 2.81
CA ALA A 56 6.78 -3.33 1.72
C ALA A 56 7.55 -2.13 2.23
N GLU A 57 8.75 -1.86 1.70
CA GLU A 57 9.53 -0.69 2.07
C GLU A 57 9.09 0.53 1.24
N LEU A 58 8.59 1.56 1.90
CA LEU A 58 8.37 2.88 1.32
C LEU A 58 9.69 3.66 1.31
N TYR A 59 10.33 3.75 0.15
CA TYR A 59 11.68 4.35 0.06
C TYR A 59 11.71 5.72 -0.62
N HIS A 60 10.69 6.05 -1.42
CA HIS A 60 10.63 7.35 -2.11
C HIS A 60 9.18 7.83 -2.29
N ILE A 61 9.00 9.15 -2.30
CA ILE A 61 7.73 9.79 -2.66
C ILE A 61 8.03 11.02 -3.51
N GLU A 62 7.31 11.15 -4.62
CA GLU A 62 7.34 12.36 -5.47
C GLU A 62 5.98 12.60 -6.14
N PRO A 63 5.74 13.79 -6.72
CA PRO A 63 4.56 14.04 -7.54
C PRO A 63 4.40 12.97 -8.62
N MET A 64 3.17 12.52 -8.84
CA MET A 64 2.87 11.47 -9.81
C MET A 64 3.14 11.96 -11.24
N LYS A 65 3.83 11.14 -12.03
CA LYS A 65 4.20 11.42 -13.42
C LYS A 65 3.67 10.32 -14.34
N LYS A 66 3.56 10.61 -15.64
CA LYS A 66 3.02 9.68 -16.65
C LYS A 66 3.82 8.37 -16.76
N ASN A 67 5.13 8.42 -16.58
CA ASN A 67 6.00 7.23 -16.57
C ASN A 67 5.75 6.32 -15.35
N HIS A 68 5.03 6.78 -14.31
CA HIS A 68 4.69 5.96 -13.15
C HIS A 68 3.48 5.05 -13.40
N GLU A 69 2.63 5.35 -14.39
CA GLU A 69 1.33 4.70 -14.59
C GLU A 69 1.41 3.18 -14.67
N ARG A 70 2.44 2.64 -15.36
CA ARG A 70 2.66 1.20 -15.50
C ARG A 70 2.84 0.52 -14.13
N HIS A 71 3.77 1.04 -13.31
CA HIS A 71 4.07 0.48 -11.99
C HIS A 71 3.03 0.87 -10.93
N ALA A 72 2.25 1.93 -11.18
CA ALA A 72 1.11 2.31 -10.35
C ALA A 72 -0.18 1.56 -10.71
N CYS A 73 -0.21 0.91 -11.87
CA CYS A 73 -1.38 0.26 -12.45
C CYS A 73 -2.60 1.21 -12.61
N ILE A 74 -2.37 2.53 -12.67
CA ILE A 74 -3.42 3.54 -12.78
C ILE A 74 -2.88 4.75 -13.55
N LYS A 75 -3.75 5.39 -14.34
CA LYS A 75 -3.43 6.65 -15.02
C LYS A 75 -3.16 7.77 -14.01
N VAL A 76 -2.36 8.75 -14.40
CA VAL A 76 -2.10 9.96 -13.60
C VAL A 76 -3.42 10.66 -13.30
N TYR A 77 -3.55 11.15 -12.06
CA TYR A 77 -4.65 12.00 -11.67
C TYR A 77 -4.14 13.23 -10.88
N PRO A 78 -4.81 14.40 -11.00
CA PRO A 78 -4.30 15.65 -10.44
C PRO A 78 -4.05 15.60 -8.93
N GLY A 79 -2.92 16.16 -8.51
CA GLY A 79 -2.51 16.28 -7.11
C GLY A 79 -2.07 14.97 -6.45
N ALA A 80 -1.87 13.90 -7.21
CA ALA A 80 -1.39 12.63 -6.70
C ALA A 80 0.13 12.64 -6.47
N TYR A 81 0.56 11.91 -5.46
CA TYR A 81 1.94 11.52 -5.21
C TYR A 81 2.10 10.03 -5.46
N SER A 82 3.23 9.66 -6.05
CA SER A 82 3.68 8.29 -6.22
C SER A 82 4.51 7.87 -5.02
N TRP A 83 4.06 6.83 -4.33
CA TRP A 83 4.72 6.20 -3.19
C TRP A 83 5.42 4.95 -3.70
N PHE A 84 6.75 5.00 -3.77
CA PHE A 84 7.54 3.92 -4.35
C PHE A 84 7.79 2.84 -3.29
N LEU A 85 7.42 1.62 -3.63
CA LEU A 85 7.49 0.44 -2.78
C LEU A 85 8.51 -0.54 -3.36
N LYS A 86 9.32 -1.14 -2.49
CA LYS A 86 10.24 -2.24 -2.82
C LYS A 86 10.28 -3.26 -1.70
N ASN A 87 11.08 -4.32 -1.85
CA ASN A 87 11.31 -5.33 -0.79
C ASN A 87 10.01 -5.93 -0.23
N ILE A 88 9.10 -6.35 -1.12
CA ILE A 88 7.81 -6.89 -0.73
C ILE A 88 8.00 -8.25 -0.06
N ARG A 89 7.52 -8.37 1.17
CA ARG A 89 7.57 -9.57 2.02
C ARG A 89 6.14 -10.00 2.36
N PRO A 90 5.61 -11.09 1.77
CA PRO A 90 4.29 -11.60 2.09
C PRO A 90 4.16 -11.96 3.58
N ILE A 91 2.99 -11.70 4.17
CA ILE A 91 2.64 -12.16 5.52
C ILE A 91 1.90 -13.49 5.38
N SER A 92 2.40 -14.53 6.05
CA SER A 92 1.80 -15.86 6.05
C SER A 92 1.81 -16.45 7.47
N PRO A 93 0.65 -16.87 8.02
CA PRO A 93 -0.70 -16.68 7.47
C PRO A 93 -1.09 -15.19 7.46
N ILE A 94 -2.00 -14.80 6.55
CA ILE A 94 -2.54 -13.43 6.54
C ILE A 94 -3.29 -13.15 7.86
N ILE A 95 -3.15 -11.93 8.38
CA ILE A 95 -3.67 -11.55 9.71
C ILE A 95 -4.88 -10.62 9.53
N PRO A 96 -6.06 -10.91 10.13
CA PRO A 96 -7.19 -10.00 10.12
C PRO A 96 -6.86 -8.67 10.78
N VAL A 97 -7.23 -7.55 10.17
CA VAL A 97 -6.96 -6.21 10.70
C VAL A 97 -8.14 -5.26 10.48
N LYS A 98 -8.28 -4.30 11.39
CA LYS A 98 -9.17 -3.15 11.20
C LYS A 98 -8.37 -2.03 10.53
N GLY A 99 -8.57 -1.85 9.23
CA GLY A 99 -7.95 -0.76 8.48
C GLY A 99 -8.34 0.61 9.02
N GLN A 100 -7.48 1.61 8.81
CA GLN A 100 -7.69 2.99 9.21
C GLN A 100 -7.30 3.96 8.08
N LEU A 101 -7.78 5.20 8.18
CA LEU A 101 -7.37 6.28 7.28
C LEU A 101 -5.97 6.77 7.63
N GLY A 102 -5.21 7.19 6.62
CA GLY A 102 -3.83 7.64 6.81
C GLY A 102 -2.86 6.49 7.09
N ILE A 103 -1.69 6.86 7.64
CA ILE A 103 -0.75 5.91 8.23
C ILE A 103 -1.16 5.68 9.68
N PHE A 104 -1.17 4.43 10.11
CA PHE A 104 -1.49 4.04 11.47
C PHE A 104 -0.48 3.02 12.01
N ASP A 105 -0.43 2.89 13.33
CA ASP A 105 0.36 1.88 14.01
C ASP A 105 -0.41 0.55 14.06
N LEU A 106 0.28 -0.53 13.69
CA LEU A 106 -0.25 -1.89 13.67
C LEU A 106 0.69 -2.81 14.44
N LYS A 107 0.15 -3.53 15.42
CA LYS A 107 0.87 -4.59 16.12
C LYS A 107 0.70 -5.89 15.33
N LEU A 108 1.83 -6.41 14.84
CA LEU A 108 1.97 -7.74 14.24
C LEU A 108 2.80 -8.64 15.15
#